data_AF-A0A162SWX6-F1
#
_entry.id   AF-A0A162SWX6-F1
#
_cell.length_a   1.000
_cell.length_b   1.000
_cell.length_c   1.000
_cell.angle_alpha   90.00
_cell.angle_beta   90.00
_cell.angle_gamma   90.00
#
_symmetry.space_group_name_H-M   'P 1'
#
loop_
_entity.id
_entity.type
_entity.pdbx_description
1 polymer ?
#
loop_
_entity_poly.entity_id
_entity_poly.type
_entity_poly.pdbx_seq_one_letter_code
_entity_poly.pdbx_strand_id
1 'polypeptide(L)'
;MKQYCKDGILTRWGLWDCGIQGAMGCYMAYYIASGNKVKVGDKINIPDIGTVVVMPNTVLDPKADASDTSSGVVLLPERTVFTKDNMNNYDF
;
A
#
# COMPACT_ATOMS: atom_id res chain seq x y z
N MET A 1 12.91 11.24 11.84
CA MET A 1 11.66 11.42 12.63
C MET A 1 11.79 10.94 14.07
N LYS A 2 12.27 9.72 14.34
CA LYS A 2 12.39 9.18 15.71
C LYS A 2 13.14 10.10 16.69
N GLN A 3 14.30 10.64 16.28
CA GLN A 3 15.07 11.53 17.15
C GLN A 3 14.31 12.80 17.50
N TYR A 4 13.71 13.47 16.51
CA TYR A 4 12.86 14.64 16.74
C TYR A 4 11.68 14.34 17.70
N CYS A 5 11.12 13.12 17.66
CA CYS A 5 10.09 12.72 18.61
C CYS A 5 10.65 12.47 20.03
N LYS A 6 11.83 11.86 20.14
CA LYS A 6 12.55 11.70 21.42
C LYS A 6 12.88 13.06 22.05
N ASP A 7 13.24 14.03 21.24
CA ASP A 7 13.59 15.39 21.68
C ASP A 7 12.36 16.26 21.97
N GLY A 8 11.14 15.73 21.82
CA GLY A 8 9.90 16.46 22.09
C GLY A 8 9.54 17.51 21.04
N ILE A 9 10.22 17.53 19.88
CA ILE A 9 9.97 18.48 18.78
C ILE A 9 8.65 18.16 18.05
N LEU A 10 8.28 16.88 17.99
CA LEU A 10 6.95 16.43 17.56
C LEU A 10 6.43 15.28 18.41
N THR A 11 5.11 15.14 18.47
CA THR A 11 4.44 14.10 19.28
C THR A 11 3.93 12.91 18.45
N ARG A 12 3.69 13.12 17.15
CA ARG A 12 3.17 12.09 16.23
C ARG A 12 3.52 12.36 14.78
N TRP A 13 3.68 11.31 13.98
CA TRP A 13 3.69 11.37 12.52
C TRP A 13 3.01 10.14 11.92
N GLY A 14 2.84 10.10 10.60
CA GLY A 14 2.20 8.99 9.90
C GLY A 14 3.04 8.47 8.75
N LEU A 15 2.89 7.18 8.47
CA LEU A 15 3.40 6.50 7.29
C LEU A 15 2.59 5.20 7.12
N TRP A 16 3.19 4.23 6.44
CA TRP A 16 2.76 2.85 6.22
C TRP A 16 4.05 2.06 5.94
N ASP A 17 3.96 0.74 5.81
CA ASP A 17 5.11 -0.05 5.36
C ASP A 17 5.39 0.21 3.88
N CYS A 18 6.34 1.10 3.60
CA CYS A 18 6.72 1.45 2.23
C CYS A 18 7.57 0.38 1.54
N GLY A 19 8.21 -0.51 2.30
CA GLY A 19 8.93 -1.66 1.77
C GLY A 19 7.97 -2.68 1.16
N ILE A 20 6.91 -3.04 1.91
CA ILE A 20 5.81 -3.88 1.42
C ILE A 20 5.11 -3.22 0.23
N GLN A 21 4.86 -1.91 0.27
CA GLN A 21 4.30 -1.20 -0.88
C GLN A 21 5.14 -1.39 -2.15
N GLY A 22 6.46 -1.25 -2.04
CA GLY A 22 7.40 -1.49 -3.15
C GLY A 22 7.34 -2.93 -3.65
N ALA A 23 7.40 -3.91 -2.73
CA ALA A 23 7.32 -5.33 -3.06
C ALA A 23 6.00 -5.69 -3.77
N MET A 24 4.87 -5.18 -3.29
CA MET A 24 3.56 -5.36 -3.93
C MET A 24 3.53 -4.77 -5.34
N GLY A 25 4.08 -3.56 -5.54
CA GLY A 25 4.18 -2.94 -6.87
C GLY A 25 5.00 -3.77 -7.85
N CYS A 26 6.19 -4.23 -7.43
CA CYS A 26 7.02 -5.12 -8.25
C CYS A 26 6.33 -6.45 -8.56
N TYR A 27 5.64 -7.04 -7.57
CA TYR A 27 4.91 -8.28 -7.77
C TYR A 27 3.77 -8.13 -8.78
N MET A 28 2.97 -7.08 -8.69
CA MET A 28 1.89 -6.81 -9.65
C MET A 28 2.42 -6.61 -11.07
N ALA A 29 3.52 -5.87 -11.21
CA ALA A 29 4.18 -5.68 -12.50
C ALA A 29 4.68 -7.02 -13.08
N TYR A 30 5.37 -7.83 -12.28
CA TYR A 30 5.81 -9.18 -12.66
C TYR A 30 4.63 -10.08 -13.04
N TYR A 31 3.57 -10.07 -12.24
CA TYR A 31 2.38 -10.91 -12.44
C TYR A 31 1.73 -10.63 -13.79
N ILE A 32 1.55 -9.35 -14.14
CA ILE A 32 1.02 -8.93 -15.44
C ILE A 32 2.01 -9.27 -16.57
N ALA A 33 3.30 -8.98 -16.39
CA ALA A 33 4.34 -9.28 -17.38
C ALA A 33 4.48 -10.79 -17.67
N SER A 34 4.12 -11.64 -16.71
CA SER A 34 4.07 -13.11 -16.87
C SER A 34 2.84 -13.59 -17.65
N GLY A 35 2.02 -12.68 -18.18
CA GLY A 35 0.87 -13.00 -19.03
C GLY A 35 -0.45 -13.14 -18.28
N ASN A 36 -0.49 -12.91 -16.97
CA ASN A 36 -1.73 -12.93 -16.21
C ASN A 36 -2.57 -11.69 -16.54
N LYS A 37 -3.85 -11.90 -16.83
CA LYS A 37 -4.81 -10.80 -16.97
C LYS A 37 -5.33 -10.41 -15.60
N VAL A 38 -5.35 -9.11 -15.34
CA VAL A 38 -5.82 -8.53 -14.08
C VAL A 38 -6.94 -7.56 -14.40
N LYS A 39 -8.03 -7.62 -13.64
CA LYS A 39 -9.13 -6.67 -13.72
C LYS A 39 -9.65 -6.26 -12.34
N VAL A 40 -10.36 -5.15 -12.29
CA VAL A 40 -11.10 -4.69 -11.11
C VAL A 40 -12.00 -5.81 -10.59
N GLY A 41 -11.94 -6.03 -9.27
CA GLY A 41 -12.63 -7.09 -8.54
C GLY A 41 -11.81 -8.37 -8.36
N ASP A 42 -10.71 -8.55 -9.09
CA ASP A 42 -9.85 -9.72 -8.92
C ASP A 42 -9.21 -9.72 -7.53
N LYS A 43 -9.09 -10.93 -6.97
CA LYS A 43 -8.37 -11.22 -5.73
C LYS A 43 -7.07 -11.93 -6.09
N ILE A 44 -5.94 -11.32 -5.72
CA ILE A 44 -4.60 -11.83 -6.06
C ILE A 44 -3.86 -12.09 -4.77
N ASN A 45 -3.37 -13.32 -4.60
CA ASN A 45 -2.55 -13.69 -3.46
C ASN A 45 -1.09 -13.34 -3.73
N ILE A 46 -0.52 -12.43 -2.96
CA ILE A 46 0.89 -12.07 -2.99
C ILE A 46 1.60 -12.87 -1.89
N PRO A 47 2.63 -13.69 -2.24
CA PRO A 47 3.40 -14.44 -1.26
C PRO A 47 3.89 -13.55 -0.12
N ASP A 48 3.82 -14.07 1.12
CA ASP A 48 4.26 -13.42 2.37
C ASP A 48 3.56 -12.10 2.75
N ILE A 49 2.64 -11.60 1.92
CA ILE A 49 1.85 -10.37 2.19
C ILE A 49 0.36 -10.71 2.36
N GLY A 50 -0.17 -11.60 1.53
CA GLY A 50 -1.57 -12.05 1.58
C GLY A 50 -2.38 -11.64 0.35
N THR A 51 -3.71 -11.75 0.47
CA THR A 51 -4.63 -11.49 -0.64
C THR A 51 -4.98 -10.00 -0.75
N VAL A 52 -4.77 -9.43 -1.93
CA VAL A 52 -5.15 -8.07 -2.29
C VAL A 52 -6.31 -8.06 -3.27
N VAL A 53 -7.06 -6.96 -3.30
CA VAL A 53 -8.19 -6.75 -4.21
C VAL A 53 -7.85 -5.60 -5.15
N VAL A 54 -8.09 -5.80 -6.44
CA VAL A 54 -7.98 -4.71 -7.44
C VAL A 54 -9.26 -3.89 -7.39
N MET A 55 -9.13 -2.65 -6.93
CA MET A 55 -10.22 -1.69 -6.75
C MET A 55 -10.38 -0.83 -8.01
N PRO A 56 -11.57 -0.26 -8.26
CA PRO A 56 -11.73 0.72 -9.35
C PRO A 56 -10.95 2.00 -9.05
N ASN A 57 -10.54 2.74 -10.08
CA ASN A 57 -9.80 4.01 -9.94
C ASN A 57 -10.54 5.05 -9.08
N THR A 58 -11.88 4.94 -9.01
CA THR A 58 -12.75 5.81 -8.21
C THR A 58 -12.48 5.79 -6.71
N VAL A 59 -11.72 4.80 -6.20
CA VAL A 59 -11.30 4.80 -4.79
C VAL A 59 -10.25 5.86 -4.47
N LEU A 60 -9.51 6.35 -5.47
CA LEU A 60 -8.51 7.42 -5.28
C LEU A 60 -9.02 8.79 -5.76
N ASP A 61 -9.89 8.82 -6.77
CA ASP A 61 -10.58 10.03 -7.22
C ASP A 61 -12.00 9.67 -7.68
N PRO A 62 -13.07 10.13 -7.00
CA PRO A 62 -14.45 9.83 -7.38
C PRO A 62 -14.84 10.21 -8.83
N LYS A 63 -14.05 11.07 -9.50
CA LYS A 63 -14.26 11.49 -10.89
C LYS A 63 -13.42 10.70 -11.90
N ALA A 64 -12.55 9.80 -11.45
CA ALA A 64 -11.73 8.98 -12.34
C ALA A 64 -12.61 8.09 -13.23
N ASP A 65 -12.19 7.92 -14.48
CA ASP A 65 -12.79 6.95 -15.38
C ASP A 65 -12.55 5.52 -14.84
N ALA A 66 -13.62 4.74 -14.79
CA ALA A 66 -13.64 3.34 -14.34
C ALA A 66 -14.28 2.42 -15.40
N SER A 67 -14.42 2.88 -16.63
CA SER A 67 -14.97 2.10 -17.74
C SER A 67 -14.06 0.93 -18.14
N ASP A 68 -12.75 1.13 -18.13
CA ASP A 68 -11.76 0.08 -18.39
C ASP A 68 -11.44 -0.72 -17.12
N THR A 69 -12.06 -1.89 -17.00
CA THR A 69 -11.83 -2.79 -15.85
C THR A 69 -10.41 -3.39 -15.82
N SER A 70 -9.60 -3.27 -16.87
CA SER A 70 -8.18 -3.69 -16.83
C SER A 70 -7.28 -2.68 -16.12
N SER A 71 -7.80 -1.49 -15.80
CA SER A 71 -7.14 -0.44 -15.03
C SER A 71 -7.76 -0.31 -13.62
N GLY A 72 -6.93 -0.39 -12.59
CA GLY A 72 -7.40 -0.34 -11.20
C GLY A 72 -6.28 -0.12 -10.19
N VAL A 73 -6.66 -0.13 -8.91
CA VAL A 73 -5.81 0.26 -7.78
C VAL A 73 -5.74 -0.86 -6.74
N VAL A 74 -4.56 -1.16 -6.22
CA VAL A 74 -4.41 -1.99 -5.02
C VAL A 74 -4.09 -1.08 -3.83
N LEU A 75 -4.92 -1.13 -2.78
CA LEU A 75 -4.71 -0.36 -1.55
C LEU A 75 -3.92 -1.18 -0.53
N LEU A 76 -3.01 -0.53 0.20
CA LEU A 76 -2.37 -1.13 1.37
C LEU A 76 -3.41 -1.43 2.46
N PRO A 77 -3.27 -2.57 3.17
CA PRO A 77 -4.26 -3.01 4.16
C PRO A 77 -4.29 -2.10 5.39
N GLU A 78 -3.16 -1.49 5.76
CA GLU A 78 -3.04 -0.65 6.94
C GLU A 78 -2.10 0.54 6.73
N ARG A 79 -2.23 1.51 7.65
CA ARG A 79 -1.38 2.69 7.77
C ARG A 79 -0.98 2.82 9.24
N THR A 80 0.18 3.41 9.50
CA THR A 80 0.75 3.45 10.83
C THR A 80 0.89 4.89 11.30
N VAL A 81 0.34 5.16 12.48
CA VAL A 81 0.65 6.38 13.25
C VAL A 81 1.79 6.06 14.20
N PHE A 82 2.84 6.85 14.14
CA PHE A 82 4.02 6.69 14.98
C PHE A 82 3.98 7.69 16.13
N THR A 83 4.26 7.20 17.32
CA THR A 83 4.48 7.99 18.54
C THR A 83 5.75 7.48 19.23
N LYS A 84 6.13 8.13 20.34
CA LYS A 84 7.21 7.65 21.20
C LYS A 84 7.01 6.19 21.69
N ASP A 85 5.77 5.71 21.73
CA ASP A 85 5.42 4.41 22.32
C ASP A 85 5.63 3.24 21.34
N ASN A 86 5.55 3.49 20.03
CA ASN A 86 5.62 2.43 19.02
C ASN A 86 6.72 2.63 17.96
N MET A 87 7.32 3.82 17.85
CA MET A 87 8.27 4.12 16.75
C MET A 87 9.50 3.21 16.72
N ASN A 88 9.89 2.63 17.85
CA ASN A 88 11.05 1.74 17.93
C ASN A 88 10.73 0.30 17.49
N ASN A 89 9.47 -0.01 17.18
CA ASN A 89 9.05 -1.32 16.68
C ASN A 89 9.24 -1.46 15.16
N TYR A 90 9.63 -0.39 14.48
CA TYR A 90 9.77 -0.31 13.03
C TYR A 90 11.19 0.13 12.68
N ASP A 91 11.81 -0.41 11.63
CA ASP A 91 13.20 -0.10 11.26
C ASP A 91 13.36 0.22 9.75
N PHE A 92 12.67 1.27 9.33
CA PHE A 92 12.76 1.87 8.00
C PHE A 92 12.57 3.39 8.07
#